data_AF-A0A958TJ53-F1
#
_entry.id   AF-A0A958TJ53-F1
#
_cell.length_a   1.000
_cell.length_b   1.000
_cell.length_c   1.000
_cell.angle_alpha   90.00
_cell.angle_beta   90.00
_cell.angle_gamma   90.00
#
_symmetry.space_group_name_H-M   'P 1'
#
loop_
_entity.id
_entity.type
_entity.pdbx_description
1 polymer ?
#
loop_
_entity_poly.entity_id
_entity_poly.type
_entity_poly.pdbx_seq_one_letter_code
_entity_poly.pdbx_strand_id
1 'polypeptide(L)'
;KDIETYGVLRLSDAGRAFIKAPTSFMMTEDHVFDVDDDDSIITASKGDGAVADEQLMSMLKDLRKRNAKKLGVPPFVIFQDPSLEDMALKYPMTLDELSNVHGVGDGKAKKYGKDFVALIARYVEENDIDRPDDFVVKTTGSNSSLKLYIIQNIDRKLPLDDIAKAKGMKMKEFIKELEAIVYSGTKLNINYWIDDILDEDQQEEIHDYFMDSKTDKIDDAIKEFDGDYDDEELRLYRIKFISEVAN
;
A
#
# COMPACT_ATOMS: atom_id res chain seq x y z
N LYS A 1 -36.34 -24.66 -22.30
CA LYS A 1 -35.87 -24.82 -20.89
C LYS A 1 -34.38 -25.10 -20.99
N ASP A 2 -33.57 -24.05 -21.05
CA ASP A 2 -32.11 -24.19 -21.04
C ASP A 2 -31.66 -24.21 -19.59
N ILE A 3 -30.84 -25.21 -19.28
CA ILE A 3 -30.25 -25.43 -17.97
C ILE A 3 -29.00 -24.55 -17.92
N GLU A 4 -28.86 -23.74 -16.87
CA GLU A 4 -27.68 -22.91 -16.62
C GLU A 4 -26.42 -23.79 -16.58
N THR A 5 -25.65 -23.81 -17.67
CA THR A 5 -24.34 -24.48 -17.72
C THR A 5 -23.23 -23.46 -17.45
N TYR A 6 -22.79 -23.39 -16.19
CA TYR A 6 -21.59 -22.66 -15.81
C TYR A 6 -20.31 -23.48 -16.07
N GLY A 7 -19.28 -22.85 -16.63
CA GLY A 7 -17.95 -23.45 -16.80
C GLY A 7 -17.73 -24.32 -18.05
N VAL A 8 -18.68 -24.36 -18.99
CA VAL A 8 -18.52 -25.15 -20.22
C VAL A 8 -17.91 -24.30 -21.32
N LEU A 9 -16.68 -24.64 -21.74
CA LEU A 9 -16.05 -24.04 -22.91
C LEU A 9 -16.70 -24.57 -24.18
N ARG A 10 -17.06 -23.67 -25.09
CA ARG A 10 -17.60 -24.00 -26.42
C ARG A 10 -16.71 -23.42 -27.50
N LEU A 11 -16.57 -24.16 -28.59
CA LEU A 11 -15.82 -23.68 -29.75
C LEU A 11 -16.68 -22.69 -30.55
N SER A 12 -16.12 -21.51 -30.81
CA SER A 12 -16.73 -20.52 -31.69
C SER A 12 -16.65 -20.96 -33.16
N ASP A 13 -17.47 -20.34 -34.02
CA ASP A 13 -17.42 -20.59 -35.46
C ASP A 13 -16.05 -20.20 -36.05
N ALA A 14 -15.42 -19.15 -35.52
CA ALA A 14 -14.05 -18.76 -35.85
C ALA A 14 -13.04 -19.85 -35.45
N GLY A 15 -13.19 -20.47 -34.27
CA GLY A 15 -12.37 -21.61 -33.86
C GLY A 15 -12.56 -22.83 -34.77
N ARG A 16 -13.78 -23.11 -35.24
CA ARG A 16 -14.05 -24.20 -36.19
C ARG A 16 -13.44 -23.93 -37.56
N ALA A 17 -13.47 -22.68 -38.01
CA ALA A 17 -12.85 -22.25 -39.25
C ALA A 17 -11.32 -22.36 -39.17
N PHE A 18 -10.72 -21.97 -38.05
CA PHE A 18 -9.29 -22.07 -37.80
C PHE A 18 -8.78 -23.52 -37.84
N ILE A 19 -9.52 -24.47 -37.26
CA ILE A 19 -9.17 -25.91 -37.33
C ILE A 19 -9.09 -26.41 -38.77
N LYS A 20 -9.96 -25.91 -39.66
CA LYS A 20 -9.98 -26.32 -41.08
C LYS A 20 -8.90 -25.64 -41.91
N ALA A 21 -8.53 -24.41 -41.56
CA ALA A 21 -7.54 -23.61 -42.26
C ALA A 21 -6.68 -22.84 -41.24
N PRO A 22 -5.63 -23.48 -40.68
CA PRO A 22 -4.78 -22.84 -39.69
C PRO A 22 -4.03 -21.66 -40.30
N THR A 23 -4.06 -20.52 -39.62
CA THR A 23 -3.30 -19.33 -40.00
C THR A 23 -2.44 -18.88 -38.82
N SER A 24 -1.25 -18.34 -39.10
CA SER A 24 -0.44 -17.73 -38.04
C SER A 24 -1.09 -16.41 -37.60
N PHE A 25 -1.06 -16.14 -36.30
CA PHE A 25 -1.43 -14.86 -35.72
C PHE A 25 -0.44 -14.51 -34.61
N MET A 26 -0.25 -13.21 -34.36
CA MET A 26 0.59 -12.73 -33.28
C MET A 26 -0.16 -12.88 -31.97
N MET A 27 0.51 -13.44 -30.96
CA MET A 27 0.02 -13.50 -29.59
C MET A 27 1.00 -12.71 -28.72
N THR A 28 0.50 -11.97 -27.75
CA THR A 28 1.35 -11.34 -26.73
C THR A 28 2.06 -12.45 -25.96
N GLU A 29 3.35 -12.28 -25.71
CA GLU A 29 4.11 -13.21 -24.89
C GLU A 29 3.52 -13.22 -23.47
N ASP A 30 3.34 -14.41 -22.92
CA ASP A 30 2.81 -14.57 -21.57
C ASP A 30 3.86 -14.01 -20.61
N HIS A 31 3.48 -13.04 -19.78
CA HIS A 31 4.39 -12.50 -18.78
C HIS A 31 4.57 -13.53 -17.68
N VAL A 32 5.70 -14.25 -17.69
CA VAL A 32 6.16 -15.00 -16.53
C VAL A 32 6.62 -13.96 -15.51
N PHE A 33 5.80 -13.72 -14.49
CA PHE A 33 6.22 -12.98 -13.31
C PHE A 33 7.21 -13.88 -12.56
N ASP A 34 8.50 -13.80 -12.91
CA ASP A 34 9.54 -14.36 -12.06
C ASP A 34 9.44 -13.67 -10.70
N VAL A 35 9.37 -14.49 -9.66
CA VAL A 35 8.97 -14.10 -8.29
C VAL A 35 10.11 -13.42 -7.51
N ASP A 36 11.10 -12.90 -8.23
CA ASP A 36 12.33 -12.32 -7.70
C ASP A 36 12.53 -10.91 -8.25
N ASP A 37 11.61 -9.98 -7.97
CA ASP A 37 11.95 -8.60 -7.59
C ASP A 37 10.70 -7.81 -7.20
N ASP A 38 10.87 -7.00 -6.15
CA ASP A 38 10.06 -5.86 -5.75
C ASP A 38 8.67 -6.14 -5.13
N ASP A 39 8.55 -5.82 -3.85
CA ASP A 39 7.35 -5.86 -3.00
C ASP A 39 6.35 -4.72 -3.36
N SER A 40 6.23 -4.40 -4.66
CA SER A 40 5.22 -3.51 -5.19
C SER A 40 3.96 -4.31 -5.49
N ILE A 41 2.91 -4.05 -4.71
CA ILE A 41 1.56 -4.54 -5.00
C ILE A 41 1.19 -4.04 -6.40
N ILE A 42 1.13 -4.97 -7.35
CA ILE A 42 0.72 -4.74 -8.73
C ILE A 42 -0.69 -4.13 -8.73
N THR A 43 -0.77 -2.84 -9.04
CA THR A 43 -2.02 -2.21 -9.45
C THR A 43 -1.90 -1.75 -10.89
N ALA A 44 -3.03 -1.85 -11.58
CA ALA A 44 -3.16 -1.79 -13.02
C ALA A 44 -2.56 -0.51 -13.63
N SER A 45 -1.96 -0.72 -14.80
CA SER A 45 -1.64 0.28 -15.82
C SER A 45 -0.34 1.06 -15.59
N LYS A 46 0.81 0.43 -15.88
CA LYS A 46 1.89 1.14 -16.59
C LYS A 46 1.36 1.51 -17.98
N GLY A 47 0.58 2.59 -18.02
CA GLY A 47 0.36 3.34 -19.23
C GLY A 47 1.66 4.08 -19.55
N ASP A 48 2.19 3.78 -20.73
CA ASP A 48 3.30 4.47 -21.37
C ASP A 48 3.07 6.00 -21.28
N GLY A 49 3.89 6.75 -20.54
CA GLY A 49 3.97 8.22 -20.68
C GLY A 49 3.74 9.17 -19.49
N ALA A 50 3.83 8.75 -18.22
CA ALA A 50 3.92 9.71 -17.11
C ALA A 50 5.17 9.46 -16.27
N VAL A 51 6.29 10.09 -16.66
CA VAL A 51 7.43 10.23 -15.77
C VAL A 51 6.96 11.13 -14.63
N ALA A 52 6.95 10.61 -13.41
CA ALA A 52 6.61 11.42 -12.24
C ALA A 52 7.46 12.69 -12.25
N ASP A 53 6.82 13.84 -12.02
CA ASP A 53 7.47 15.15 -12.01
C ASP A 53 8.63 15.18 -11.00
N GLU A 54 9.87 15.10 -11.51
CA GLU A 54 11.07 14.96 -10.69
C GLU A 54 11.28 16.18 -9.79
N GLN A 55 10.89 17.37 -10.25
CA GLN A 55 11.03 18.60 -9.48
C GLN A 55 10.05 18.62 -8.32
N LEU A 56 8.77 18.34 -8.59
CA LEU A 56 7.77 18.23 -7.54
C LEU A 56 8.12 17.11 -6.56
N MET A 57 8.61 15.97 -7.05
CA MET A 57 9.03 14.86 -6.19
C MET A 57 10.17 15.26 -5.24
N SER A 58 11.17 16.01 -5.72
CA SER A 58 12.21 16.57 -4.86
C SER A 58 11.63 17.48 -3.78
N MET A 59 10.71 18.38 -4.14
CA MET A 59 10.07 19.31 -3.20
C MET A 59 9.21 18.57 -2.16
N LEU A 60 8.50 17.52 -2.56
CA LEU A 60 7.71 16.65 -1.68
C LEU A 60 8.60 15.89 -0.69
N LYS A 61 9.74 15.33 -1.16
CA LYS A 61 10.72 14.67 -0.29
C LYS A 61 11.30 15.63 0.74
N ASP A 62 11.60 16.87 0.36
CA ASP A 62 12.11 17.88 1.28
C ASP A 62 11.06 18.37 2.28
N LEU A 63 9.80 18.52 1.84
CA LEU A 63 8.70 18.82 2.74
C LEU A 63 8.48 17.69 3.75
N ARG A 64 8.50 16.43 3.30
CA ARG A 64 8.42 15.24 4.17
C ARG A 64 9.51 15.26 5.23
N LYS A 65 10.77 15.48 4.85
CA LYS A 65 11.91 15.57 5.79
C LYS A 65 11.71 16.70 6.81
N ARG A 66 11.27 17.88 6.37
CA ARG A 66 11.01 19.02 7.26
C ARG A 66 9.89 18.73 8.25
N ASN A 67 8.80 18.13 7.80
CA ASN A 67 7.68 17.79 8.67
C ASN A 67 8.04 16.66 9.65
N ALA A 68 8.78 15.66 9.20
CA ALA A 68 9.29 14.57 10.02
C ALA A 68 10.18 15.09 11.16
N LYS A 69 11.13 15.98 10.82
CA LYS A 69 11.99 16.64 11.81
C LYS A 69 11.21 17.46 12.84
N LYS A 70 10.14 18.16 12.44
CA LYS A 70 9.30 18.93 13.37
C LYS A 70 8.55 18.03 14.36
N LEU A 71 8.18 16.83 13.91
CA LEU A 71 7.40 15.88 14.69
C LEU A 71 8.27 14.88 15.47
N GLY A 72 9.58 14.84 15.22
CA GLY A 72 10.50 13.90 15.86
C GLY A 72 10.27 12.46 15.42
N VAL A 73 9.86 12.24 14.17
CA VAL A 73 9.55 10.91 13.61
C VAL A 73 10.35 10.67 12.33
N PRO A 74 10.61 9.42 11.94
CA PRO A 74 11.24 9.11 10.65
C PRO A 74 10.44 9.65 9.45
N PRO A 75 11.09 10.03 8.32
CA PRO A 75 10.37 10.58 7.17
C PRO A 75 9.32 9.65 6.56
N PHE A 76 9.61 8.35 6.45
CA PHE A 76 8.71 7.36 5.83
C PHE A 76 7.37 7.22 6.55
N VAL A 77 7.32 7.55 7.85
CA VAL A 77 6.10 7.55 8.67
C VAL A 77 5.05 8.51 8.10
N ILE A 78 5.47 9.67 7.58
CA ILE A 78 4.53 10.68 7.07
C ILE A 78 3.87 10.20 5.78
N PHE A 79 4.68 9.94 4.76
CA PHE A 79 4.25 9.39 3.46
C PHE A 79 5.37 8.54 2.88
N GLN A 80 4.98 7.39 2.32
CA GLN A 80 5.89 6.48 1.62
C GLN A 80 6.28 7.03 0.26
N ASP A 81 7.41 6.59 -0.29
CA ASP A 81 7.88 7.03 -1.61
C ASP A 81 6.81 6.81 -2.72
N PRO A 82 6.12 5.65 -2.81
CA PRO A 82 5.03 5.45 -3.77
C PRO A 82 3.87 6.44 -3.63
N SER A 83 3.57 6.90 -2.41
CA SER A 83 2.54 7.92 -2.19
C SER A 83 2.99 9.28 -2.73
N LEU A 84 4.26 9.63 -2.56
CA LEU A 84 4.80 10.89 -3.11
C LEU A 84 4.88 10.85 -4.63
N GLU A 85 5.19 9.70 -5.22
CA GLU A 85 5.16 9.49 -6.68
C GLU A 85 3.74 9.67 -7.22
N ASP A 86 2.74 9.05 -6.59
CA ASP A 86 1.34 9.21 -7.00
C ASP A 86 0.83 10.65 -6.81
N MET A 87 1.29 11.38 -5.78
CA MET A 87 1.05 12.82 -5.66
C MET A 87 1.67 13.63 -6.80
N ALA A 88 2.90 13.29 -7.21
CA ALA A 88 3.59 13.97 -8.30
C ALA A 88 2.97 13.68 -9.67
N LEU A 89 2.21 12.59 -9.80
CA LEU A 89 1.46 12.25 -11.00
C LEU A 89 0.07 12.91 -11.04
N LYS A 90 -0.63 12.97 -9.90
CA LYS A 90 -2.03 13.43 -9.83
C LYS A 90 -2.21 14.90 -9.44
N TYR A 91 -1.18 15.52 -8.86
CA TYR A 91 -1.22 16.90 -8.38
C TYR A 91 -2.43 17.23 -7.49
N PRO A 92 -2.67 16.51 -6.37
CA PRO A 92 -3.81 16.77 -5.49
C PRO A 92 -3.71 18.15 -4.83
N MET A 93 -4.74 18.97 -5.02
CA MET A 93 -4.82 20.35 -4.48
C MET A 93 -5.86 20.51 -3.37
N THR A 94 -6.53 19.41 -2.99
CA THR A 94 -7.45 19.39 -1.86
C THR A 94 -7.16 18.17 -0.97
N LEU A 95 -7.59 18.22 0.29
CA LEU A 95 -7.45 17.07 1.20
C LEU A 95 -8.28 15.86 0.72
N ASP A 96 -9.38 16.11 0.01
CA ASP A 96 -10.23 15.06 -0.57
C ASP A 96 -9.50 14.36 -1.72
N GLU A 97 -8.90 15.11 -2.64
CA GLU A 97 -8.03 14.55 -3.69
C GLU A 97 -6.85 13.80 -3.10
N LEU A 98 -6.22 14.36 -2.06
CA LEU A 98 -5.09 13.72 -1.38
C LEU A 98 -5.49 12.38 -0.74
N SER A 99 -6.72 12.26 -0.21
CA SER A 99 -7.23 11.00 0.38
C SER A 99 -7.50 9.89 -0.66
N ASN A 100 -7.48 10.23 -1.95
CA ASN A 100 -7.59 9.29 -3.06
C ASN A 100 -6.22 8.91 -3.64
N VAL A 101 -5.13 9.45 -3.10
CA VAL A 101 -3.76 9.06 -3.46
C VAL A 101 -3.45 7.69 -2.88
N HIS A 102 -2.74 6.87 -3.65
CA HIS A 102 -2.29 5.55 -3.22
C HIS A 102 -1.45 5.64 -1.93
N GLY A 103 -1.82 4.85 -0.92
CA GLY A 103 -1.16 4.87 0.39
C GLY A 103 -1.49 6.08 1.26
N VAL A 104 -2.46 6.90 0.87
CA VAL A 104 -2.93 8.06 1.64
C VAL A 104 -4.42 7.95 1.88
N GLY A 105 -4.83 7.49 3.06
CA GLY A 105 -6.22 7.58 3.49
C GLY A 105 -6.48 8.77 4.40
N ASP A 106 -7.72 8.86 4.86
CA ASP A 106 -8.25 9.99 5.63
C ASP A 106 -7.40 10.38 6.84
N GLY A 107 -6.86 9.41 7.58
CA GLY A 107 -6.05 9.67 8.77
C GLY A 107 -4.80 10.49 8.44
N LYS A 108 -3.98 9.98 7.53
CA LYS A 108 -2.75 10.65 7.06
C LYS A 108 -3.05 11.96 6.33
N ALA A 109 -4.09 11.99 5.49
CA ALA A 109 -4.51 13.22 4.80
C ALA A 109 -4.85 14.33 5.81
N LYS A 110 -5.60 14.02 6.88
CA LYS A 110 -5.95 14.98 7.93
C LYS A 110 -4.74 15.40 8.77
N LYS A 111 -3.86 14.46 9.12
CA LYS A 111 -2.72 14.68 10.02
C LYS A 111 -1.57 15.42 9.34
N TYR A 112 -1.24 15.07 8.10
CA TYR A 112 -0.05 15.57 7.39
C TYR A 112 -0.35 16.31 6.09
N GLY A 113 -1.54 16.15 5.52
CA GLY A 113 -1.82 16.55 4.14
C GLY A 113 -1.87 18.05 3.86
N LYS A 114 -2.12 18.91 4.87
CA LYS A 114 -2.31 20.36 4.67
C LYS A 114 -1.12 21.03 3.99
N ASP A 115 0.09 20.76 4.47
CA ASP A 115 1.31 21.37 3.92
C ASP A 115 1.62 20.84 2.51
N PHE A 116 1.30 19.57 2.26
CA PHE A 116 1.54 18.91 0.96
C PHE A 116 0.61 19.46 -0.10
N VAL A 117 -0.69 19.55 0.21
CA VAL A 117 -1.70 20.17 -0.66
C VAL A 117 -1.32 21.62 -0.97
N ALA A 118 -0.90 22.40 0.03
CA ALA A 118 -0.49 23.78 -0.21
C ALA A 118 0.75 23.90 -1.10
N LEU A 119 1.73 23.02 -0.92
CA LEU A 119 2.93 22.96 -1.77
C LEU A 119 2.58 22.62 -3.21
N ILE A 120 1.77 21.58 -3.42
CA ILE A 120 1.34 21.11 -4.75
C ILE A 120 0.52 22.19 -5.43
N ALA A 121 -0.45 22.81 -4.72
CA ALA A 121 -1.27 23.86 -5.28
C ALA A 121 -0.45 25.06 -5.76
N ARG A 122 0.54 25.49 -4.96
CA ARG A 122 1.47 26.55 -5.36
C ARG A 122 2.32 26.13 -6.56
N TYR A 123 2.81 24.89 -6.58
CA TYR A 123 3.63 24.38 -7.69
C TYR A 123 2.85 24.34 -9.01
N VAL A 124 1.59 23.90 -8.98
CA VAL A 124 0.69 23.89 -10.14
C VAL A 124 0.45 25.31 -10.65
N GLU A 125 0.19 26.27 -9.75
CA GLU A 125 -0.01 27.68 -10.10
C GLU A 125 1.25 28.34 -10.68
N GLU A 126 2.42 28.09 -10.08
CA GLU A 126 3.70 28.70 -10.51
C GLU A 126 4.19 28.17 -11.87
N ASN A 127 3.83 26.94 -12.24
CA ASN A 127 4.30 26.28 -13.46
C ASN A 127 3.21 26.12 -14.53
N ASP A 128 2.01 26.67 -14.31
CA ASP A 128 0.86 26.62 -15.23
C ASP A 128 0.57 25.19 -15.71
N ILE A 129 0.47 24.25 -14.75
CA ILE A 129 0.33 22.83 -15.03
C ILE A 129 -1.14 22.50 -15.34
N ASP A 130 -1.39 22.06 -16.58
CA ASP A 130 -2.65 21.45 -16.97
C ASP A 130 -2.79 20.06 -16.32
N ARG A 131 -3.74 19.96 -15.39
CA ARG A 131 -4.00 18.72 -14.67
C ARG A 131 -4.80 17.74 -15.55
N PRO A 132 -4.53 16.42 -15.45
CA PRO A 132 -5.44 15.42 -15.99
C PRO A 132 -6.83 15.64 -15.38
N ASP A 133 -7.88 15.71 -16.21
CA ASP A 133 -9.28 15.86 -15.75
C ASP A 133 -9.60 14.85 -14.64
N ASP A 134 -10.38 15.29 -13.64
CA ASP A 134 -10.83 14.55 -12.45
C ASP A 134 -11.52 13.22 -12.81
N PHE A 135 -10.74 12.21 -13.19
CA PHE A 135 -11.17 10.83 -13.05
C PHE A 135 -11.06 10.51 -11.57
N VAL A 136 -12.14 10.82 -10.84
CA VAL A 136 -12.41 10.23 -9.53
C VAL A 136 -12.64 8.73 -9.78
N VAL A 137 -11.56 7.99 -10.02
CA VAL A 137 -11.56 6.54 -9.87
C VAL A 137 -11.70 6.33 -8.38
N LYS A 138 -12.94 6.36 -7.89
CA LYS A 138 -13.28 5.69 -6.65
C LYS A 138 -12.80 4.27 -6.87
N THR A 139 -11.73 3.88 -6.19
CA THR A 139 -11.24 2.51 -6.20
C THR A 139 -12.33 1.68 -5.53
N THR A 140 -13.34 1.27 -6.31
CA THR A 140 -14.50 0.55 -5.85
C THR A 140 -14.06 -0.85 -5.42
N GLY A 141 -13.91 -1.02 -4.11
CA GLY A 141 -14.89 -1.85 -3.40
C GLY A 141 -14.71 -3.36 -3.38
N SER A 142 -13.72 -3.96 -4.05
CA SER A 142 -13.46 -5.41 -3.86
C SER A 142 -12.64 -5.72 -2.60
N ASN A 143 -11.70 -4.85 -2.20
CA ASN A 143 -10.89 -5.04 -0.97
C ASN A 143 -11.50 -4.38 0.28
N SER A 144 -12.60 -3.64 0.16
CA SER A 144 -13.19 -2.92 1.30
C SER A 144 -13.84 -3.87 2.31
N SER A 145 -14.47 -4.97 1.85
CA SER A 145 -15.15 -5.92 2.74
C SER A 145 -14.18 -6.72 3.61
N LEU A 146 -13.04 -7.14 3.04
CA LEU A 146 -11.99 -7.82 3.79
C LEU A 146 -11.34 -6.86 4.79
N LYS A 147 -10.95 -5.66 4.37
CA LYS A 147 -10.37 -4.65 5.26
C LYS A 147 -11.30 -4.31 6.43
N LEU A 148 -12.58 -4.06 6.15
CA LEU A 148 -13.59 -3.83 7.19
C LEU A 148 -13.71 -5.01 8.15
N TYR A 149 -13.72 -6.24 7.64
CA TYR A 149 -13.72 -7.44 8.48
C TYR A 149 -12.50 -7.49 9.40
N ILE A 150 -11.30 -7.24 8.86
CA ILE A 150 -10.05 -7.25 9.65
C ILE A 150 -10.10 -6.18 10.74
N ILE A 151 -10.39 -4.92 10.37
CA ILE A 151 -10.49 -3.78 11.29
C ILE A 151 -11.48 -4.08 12.43
N GLN A 152 -12.69 -4.52 12.09
CA GLN A 152 -13.73 -4.80 13.09
C GLN A 152 -13.35 -5.93 14.06
N ASN A 153 -12.61 -6.95 13.63
CA ASN A 153 -12.23 -8.06 14.52
C ASN A 153 -10.99 -7.70 15.37
N ILE A 154 -10.09 -6.88 14.85
CA ILE A 154 -8.99 -6.29 15.64
C ILE A 154 -9.55 -5.36 16.71
N ASP A 155 -10.55 -4.52 16.39
CA ASP A 155 -11.21 -3.66 17.38
C ASP A 155 -11.89 -4.46 18.51
N ARG A 156 -12.32 -5.69 18.20
CA ARG A 156 -12.87 -6.65 19.16
C ARG A 156 -11.79 -7.48 19.86
N LYS A 157 -10.51 -7.24 19.55
CA LYS A 157 -9.33 -7.92 20.10
C LYS A 157 -9.36 -9.44 19.90
N LEU A 158 -9.82 -9.90 18.74
CA LEU A 158 -9.73 -11.32 18.41
C LEU A 158 -8.26 -11.69 18.11
N PRO A 159 -7.81 -12.91 18.47
CA PRO A 159 -6.50 -13.44 18.07
C PRO A 159 -6.28 -13.29 16.55
N LEU A 160 -5.09 -12.81 16.15
CA LEU A 160 -4.82 -12.51 14.74
C LEU A 160 -4.87 -13.76 13.86
N ASP A 161 -4.46 -14.90 14.41
CA ASP A 161 -4.49 -16.19 13.74
C ASP A 161 -5.93 -16.69 13.49
N ASP A 162 -6.85 -16.44 14.42
CA ASP A 162 -8.28 -16.75 14.24
C ASP A 162 -8.91 -15.88 13.15
N ILE A 163 -8.55 -14.59 13.07
CA ILE A 163 -9.03 -13.69 12.02
C ILE A 163 -8.54 -14.17 10.64
N ALA A 164 -7.26 -14.54 10.53
CA ALA A 164 -6.67 -15.08 9.31
C ALA A 164 -7.34 -16.41 8.89
N LYS A 165 -7.46 -17.36 9.82
CA LYS A 165 -8.08 -18.67 9.59
C LYS A 165 -9.53 -18.56 9.13
N ALA A 166 -10.31 -17.64 9.70
CA ALA A 166 -11.71 -17.43 9.32
C ALA A 166 -11.90 -16.98 7.87
N LYS A 167 -10.85 -16.48 7.22
CA LYS A 167 -10.80 -16.13 5.80
C LYS A 167 -9.96 -17.07 4.96
N GLY A 168 -9.44 -18.16 5.55
CA GLY A 168 -8.59 -19.13 4.87
C GLY A 168 -7.24 -18.55 4.44
N MET A 169 -6.76 -17.49 5.09
CA MET A 169 -5.50 -16.83 4.79
C MET A 169 -4.36 -17.40 5.64
N LYS A 170 -3.16 -17.49 5.06
CA LYS A 170 -1.94 -17.77 5.83
C LYS A 170 -1.53 -16.52 6.61
N MET A 171 -0.82 -16.69 7.73
CA MET A 171 -0.37 -15.56 8.57
C MET A 171 0.44 -14.53 7.75
N LYS A 172 1.42 -15.00 6.96
CA LYS A 172 2.20 -14.14 6.05
C LYS A 172 1.35 -13.27 5.11
N GLU A 173 0.25 -13.81 4.57
CA GLU A 173 -0.69 -13.08 3.68
C GLU A 173 -1.55 -12.10 4.49
N PHE A 174 -2.01 -12.53 5.67
CA PHE A 174 -2.78 -11.69 6.58
C PHE A 174 -1.97 -10.47 7.06
N ILE A 175 -0.68 -10.66 7.40
CA ILE A 175 0.23 -9.57 7.76
C ILE A 175 0.36 -8.57 6.60
N LYS A 176 0.42 -9.03 5.33
CA LYS A 176 0.43 -8.14 4.16
C LYS A 176 -0.84 -7.29 4.07
N GLU A 177 -2.00 -7.86 4.40
CA GLU A 177 -3.25 -7.09 4.47
C GLU A 177 -3.25 -6.06 5.60
N LEU A 178 -2.70 -6.39 6.77
CA LEU A 178 -2.53 -5.43 7.89
C LEU A 178 -1.60 -4.27 7.51
N GLU A 179 -0.47 -4.56 6.89
CA GLU A 179 0.47 -3.57 6.35
C GLU A 179 -0.27 -2.62 5.39
N ALA A 180 -1.04 -3.17 4.43
CA ALA A 180 -1.80 -2.35 3.49
C ALA A 180 -2.85 -1.46 4.17
N ILE A 181 -3.51 -1.94 5.24
CA ILE A 181 -4.47 -1.16 6.03
C ILE A 181 -3.75 -0.02 6.76
N VAL A 182 -2.65 -0.31 7.45
CA VAL A 182 -1.90 0.69 8.22
C VAL A 182 -1.21 1.71 7.31
N TYR A 183 -0.64 1.29 6.17
CA TYR A 183 -0.06 2.23 5.22
C TYR A 183 -1.09 3.15 4.59
N SER A 184 -2.32 2.68 4.40
CA SER A 184 -3.44 3.54 4.00
C SER A 184 -3.85 4.55 5.07
N GLY A 185 -3.23 4.59 6.24
CA GLY A 185 -3.52 5.59 7.25
C GLY A 185 -4.61 5.17 8.24
N THR A 186 -5.05 3.92 8.21
CA THR A 186 -5.99 3.39 9.21
C THR A 186 -5.22 3.00 10.46
N LYS A 187 -5.66 3.51 11.62
CA LYS A 187 -5.10 3.13 12.90
C LYS A 187 -5.62 1.74 13.31
N LEU A 188 -4.72 0.80 13.51
CA LEU A 188 -4.98 -0.53 14.08
C LEU A 188 -4.32 -0.64 15.45
N ASN A 189 -5.04 -1.17 16.44
CA ASN A 189 -4.46 -1.48 17.75
C ASN A 189 -4.29 -2.99 17.88
N ILE A 190 -3.07 -3.45 17.69
CA ILE A 190 -2.69 -4.87 17.81
C ILE A 190 -1.86 -5.14 19.06
N ASN A 191 -1.81 -4.20 20.02
CA ASN A 191 -0.94 -4.30 21.21
C ASN A 191 -1.25 -5.57 22.01
N TYR A 192 -2.52 -5.97 22.08
CA TYR A 192 -2.93 -7.21 22.74
C TYR A 192 -2.28 -8.47 22.17
N TRP A 193 -1.90 -8.47 20.89
CA TRP A 193 -1.18 -9.57 20.26
C TRP A 193 0.32 -9.40 20.39
N ILE A 194 0.83 -8.16 20.27
CA ILE A 194 2.25 -7.85 20.44
C ILE A 194 2.72 -8.21 21.85
N ASP A 195 1.95 -7.86 22.87
CA ASP A 195 2.23 -8.15 24.28
C ASP A 195 2.27 -9.66 24.58
N ASP A 196 1.65 -10.49 23.72
CA ASP A 196 1.67 -11.95 23.85
C ASP A 196 2.93 -12.59 23.19
N ILE A 197 3.54 -11.92 22.19
CA ILE A 197 4.66 -12.46 21.41
C ILE A 197 6.00 -11.80 21.71
N LEU A 198 6.02 -10.56 22.22
CA LEU A 198 7.22 -9.79 22.53
C LEU A 198 7.11 -9.17 23.92
N ASP A 199 8.15 -9.35 24.74
CA ASP A 199 8.23 -8.70 26.05
C ASP A 199 8.54 -7.19 25.95
N GLU A 200 8.45 -6.48 27.07
CA GLU A 200 8.62 -5.02 27.10
C GLU A 200 10.01 -4.56 26.61
N ASP A 201 11.06 -5.31 26.94
CA ASP A 201 12.45 -4.97 26.57
C ASP A 201 12.64 -5.15 25.05
N GLN A 202 12.14 -6.26 24.50
CA GLN A 202 12.13 -6.53 23.06
C GLN A 202 11.33 -5.47 22.29
N GLN A 203 10.16 -5.09 22.82
CA GLN A 203 9.33 -4.06 22.22
C GLN A 203 10.04 -2.69 22.21
N GLU A 204 10.77 -2.33 23.27
CA GLU A 204 11.54 -1.09 23.35
C GLU A 204 12.69 -1.10 22.34
N GLU A 205 13.43 -2.20 22.24
CA GLU A 205 14.54 -2.34 21.29
C GLU A 205 14.08 -2.16 19.83
N ILE A 206 13.02 -2.87 19.42
CA ILE A 206 12.49 -2.77 18.06
C ILE A 206 11.91 -1.36 17.80
N HIS A 207 11.31 -0.74 18.82
CA HIS A 207 10.81 0.64 18.71
C HIS A 207 11.92 1.62 18.37
N ASP A 208 13.01 1.57 19.13
CA ASP A 208 14.13 2.49 19.00
C ASP A 208 14.82 2.31 17.66
N TYR A 209 14.97 1.06 17.19
CA TYR A 209 15.42 0.77 15.84
C TYR A 209 14.58 1.52 14.78
N PHE A 210 13.25 1.41 14.83
CA PHE A 210 12.40 2.06 13.83
C PHE A 210 12.37 3.58 13.96
N MET A 211 12.56 4.15 15.15
CA MET A 211 12.70 5.60 15.35
C MET A 211 13.99 6.17 14.75
N ASP A 212 15.08 5.42 14.83
CA ASP A 212 16.38 5.87 14.31
C ASP A 212 16.61 5.48 12.84
N SER A 213 15.82 4.52 12.33
CA SER A 213 15.93 4.06 10.95
C SER A 213 15.57 5.15 9.93
N LYS A 214 16.26 5.10 8.79
CA LYS A 214 16.00 5.98 7.63
C LYS A 214 15.01 5.39 6.63
N THR A 215 14.72 4.10 6.77
CA THR A 215 13.98 3.26 5.82
C THR A 215 13.00 2.41 6.60
N ASP A 216 11.85 2.16 6.01
CA ASP A 216 10.91 1.22 6.61
C ASP A 216 11.07 -0.19 6.07
N LYS A 217 11.98 -0.45 5.13
CA LYS A 217 12.16 -1.78 4.54
C LYS A 217 12.39 -2.83 5.61
N ILE A 218 11.53 -3.86 5.60
CA ILE A 218 11.61 -4.93 6.59
C ILE A 218 12.91 -5.74 6.48
N ASP A 219 13.43 -5.93 5.27
CA ASP A 219 14.69 -6.65 5.05
C ASP A 219 15.88 -5.99 5.75
N ASP A 220 15.86 -4.67 5.93
CA ASP A 220 16.91 -3.95 6.65
C ASP A 220 16.80 -4.21 8.15
N ALA A 221 15.59 -4.39 8.69
CA ALA A 221 15.36 -4.77 10.08
C ALA A 221 15.75 -6.24 10.32
N ILE A 222 15.33 -7.16 9.44
CA ILE A 222 15.67 -8.59 9.53
C ILE A 222 17.19 -8.79 9.54
N LYS A 223 17.92 -8.03 8.71
CA LYS A 223 19.40 -8.07 8.69
C LYS A 223 20.04 -7.49 9.94
N GLU A 224 19.48 -6.41 10.49
CA GLU A 224 20.04 -5.77 11.69
C GLU A 224 19.94 -6.70 12.90
N PHE A 225 18.79 -7.35 13.06
CA PHE A 225 18.53 -8.24 14.20
C PHE A 225 19.06 -9.68 13.99
N ASP A 226 19.57 -10.03 12.81
CA ASP A 226 20.28 -11.28 12.50
C ASP A 226 19.69 -12.58 13.11
N GLY A 227 18.36 -12.69 13.15
CA GLY A 227 17.65 -13.86 13.67
C GLY A 227 17.32 -13.84 15.18
N ASP A 228 17.54 -12.71 15.87
CA ASP A 228 17.07 -12.49 17.25
C ASP A 228 15.53 -12.44 17.34
N TYR A 229 14.86 -12.15 16.23
CA TYR A 229 13.40 -12.09 16.09
C TYR A 229 12.93 -12.84 14.83
N ASP A 230 11.75 -13.44 14.90
CA ASP A 230 11.10 -14.01 13.73
C ASP A 230 10.64 -12.89 12.76
N ASP A 231 10.70 -13.17 11.46
CA ASP A 231 10.24 -12.22 10.41
C ASP A 231 8.82 -11.71 10.67
N GLU A 232 7.93 -12.56 11.19
CA GLU A 232 6.54 -12.20 11.48
C GLU A 232 6.45 -11.25 12.68
N GLU A 233 7.30 -11.40 13.70
CA GLU A 233 7.35 -10.54 14.89
C GLU A 233 7.80 -9.13 14.51
N LEU A 234 8.89 -9.00 13.75
CA LEU A 234 9.39 -7.72 13.26
C LEU A 234 8.35 -6.99 12.39
N ARG A 235 7.65 -7.73 11.54
CA ARG A 235 6.57 -7.17 10.69
C ARG A 235 5.38 -6.70 11.50
N LEU A 236 4.93 -7.50 12.47
CA LEU A 236 3.83 -7.14 13.37
C LEU A 236 4.20 -5.93 14.23
N TYR A 237 5.42 -5.86 14.74
CA TYR A 237 5.88 -4.68 15.49
C TYR A 237 5.94 -3.44 14.60
N ARG A 238 6.46 -3.56 13.37
CA ARG A 238 6.45 -2.46 12.38
C ARG A 238 5.03 -1.95 12.10
N ILE A 239 4.03 -2.84 12.02
CA ILE A 239 2.62 -2.44 11.88
C ILE A 239 2.17 -1.61 13.09
N LYS A 240 2.46 -2.06 14.32
CA LYS A 240 2.19 -1.29 15.55
C LYS A 240 2.85 0.08 15.50
N PHE A 241 4.16 0.12 15.20
CA PHE A 241 4.94 1.36 15.12
C PHE A 241 4.31 2.38 14.15
N ILE A 242 4.03 1.96 12.91
CA ILE A 242 3.44 2.87 11.92
C ILE A 242 2.03 3.29 12.36
N SER A 243 1.23 2.40 12.94
CA SER A 243 -0.11 2.73 13.42
C SER A 243 -0.10 3.76 14.56
N GLU A 244 0.88 3.70 15.46
CA GLU A 244 0.99 4.61 16.60
C GLU A 244 1.63 5.95 16.23
N VAL A 245 2.67 5.92 15.40
CA VAL A 245 3.46 7.10 15.06
C VAL A 245 2.89 7.83 13.84
N ALA A 246 2.50 7.11 12.80
CA ALA A 246 1.99 7.70 11.55
C ALA A 246 0.51 8.06 11.62
N ASN A 247 -0.33 7.18 12.17
CA ASN A 247 -1.79 7.29 11.97
C ASN A 247 -2.54 8.01 13.10
#